data_AF-A0A7K1JDH4-F1
#
_entry.id   AF-A0A7K1JDH4-F1
#
_cell.length_a   1.000
_cell.length_b   1.000
_cell.length_c   1.000
_cell.angle_alpha   90.00
_cell.angle_beta   90.00
_cell.angle_gamma   90.00
#
_symmetry.space_group_name_H-M   'P 1'
#
loop_
_entity.id
_entity.type
_entity.pdbx_description
1 polymer ?
#
loop_
_entity_poly.entity_id
_entity_poly.type
_entity_poly.pdbx_seq_one_letter_code
_entity_poly.pdbx_strand_id
1 'polypeptide(L)'
;MIELPDDTARTGAARIADLWFPGSARSPRLTALPGYEALLSRALQANPELSEAFIGVAELAAGADELSAEVVAEWPAELVEAAFYFLSCTYYMAPEARRAVGYPGQIRTPSAQATPDQMLDDDLLAPVLALGPTYIPTPATD
;
A
#
# COMPACT_ATOMS: atom_id res chain seq x y z
N MET A 1 10.46 7.65 -16.40
CA MET A 1 9.11 7.70 -15.84
C MET A 1 8.37 6.50 -16.39
N ILE A 2 8.01 5.55 -15.53
CA ILE A 2 7.36 4.31 -15.97
C ILE A 2 5.88 4.62 -16.13
N GLU A 3 5.36 4.32 -17.30
CA GLU A 3 3.96 4.48 -17.68
C GLU A 3 3.53 3.20 -18.39
N LEU A 4 2.21 2.99 -18.50
CA LEU A 4 1.71 1.91 -19.33
C LEU A 4 2.10 2.15 -20.80
N PRO A 5 2.53 1.11 -21.54
CA PRO A 5 3.11 1.28 -22.86
C PRO A 5 2.08 1.72 -23.93
N ASP A 6 0.84 1.24 -23.84
CA ASP A 6 -0.23 1.54 -24.78
C ASP A 6 -1.65 1.33 -24.20
N ASP A 7 -2.68 1.54 -25.02
CA ASP A 7 -4.08 1.36 -24.64
C ASP A 7 -4.47 -0.12 -24.43
N THR A 8 -3.74 -1.04 -25.04
CA THR A 8 -3.94 -2.48 -24.88
C THR A 8 -3.54 -2.89 -23.46
N ALA A 9 -2.34 -2.51 -23.02
CA ALA A 9 -1.87 -2.69 -21.66
C ALA A 9 -2.76 -1.96 -20.64
N ARG A 10 -3.27 -0.75 -20.97
CA ARG A 10 -4.26 -0.06 -20.12
C ARG A 10 -5.54 -0.86 -19.93
N THR A 11 -6.03 -1.48 -21.00
CA THR A 11 -7.22 -2.34 -20.95
C THR A 11 -6.96 -3.58 -20.09
N GLY A 12 -5.82 -4.25 -20.29
CA GLY A 12 -5.41 -5.40 -19.48
C GLY A 12 -5.22 -5.05 -18.00
N ALA A 13 -4.61 -3.90 -17.70
CA ALA A 13 -4.47 -3.36 -16.35
C ALA A 13 -5.82 -3.17 -15.66
N ALA A 14 -6.81 -2.59 -16.35
CA ALA A 14 -8.16 -2.43 -15.81
C ALA A 14 -8.86 -3.79 -15.57
N ARG A 15 -8.69 -4.75 -16.50
CA ARG A 15 -9.26 -6.11 -16.36
C ARG A 15 -8.70 -6.84 -15.14
N ILE A 16 -7.37 -6.86 -14.97
CA ILE A 16 -6.74 -7.56 -13.85
C ILE A 16 -7.03 -6.85 -12.51
N ALA A 17 -7.09 -5.51 -12.52
CA ALA A 17 -7.47 -4.72 -11.36
C ALA A 17 -8.85 -5.11 -10.80
N ASP A 18 -9.86 -5.17 -11.66
CA ASP A 18 -11.22 -5.52 -11.23
C ASP A 18 -11.40 -7.03 -11.01
N LEU A 19 -10.56 -7.90 -11.59
CA LEU A 19 -10.55 -9.33 -11.23
C LEU A 19 -10.11 -9.52 -9.77
N TRP A 20 -9.02 -8.89 -9.35
CA TRP A 20 -8.49 -9.03 -7.98
C TRP A 20 -9.23 -8.17 -6.97
N PHE A 21 -9.77 -7.03 -7.39
CA PHE A 21 -10.49 -6.09 -6.54
C PHE A 21 -11.86 -5.77 -7.15
N PRO A 22 -12.78 -6.75 -7.24
CA PRO A 22 -14.08 -6.61 -7.91
C PRO A 22 -15.07 -5.70 -7.19
N GLY A 23 -14.71 -5.25 -5.98
CA GLY A 23 -15.61 -4.53 -5.09
C GLY A 23 -16.62 -5.45 -4.40
N SER A 24 -17.35 -4.87 -3.45
CA SER A 24 -18.38 -5.53 -2.66
C SER A 24 -19.40 -4.50 -2.18
N ALA A 25 -20.38 -4.93 -1.38
CA ALA A 25 -21.28 -4.00 -0.69
C ALA A 25 -20.56 -3.00 0.24
N ARG A 26 -19.33 -3.31 0.68
CA ARG A 26 -18.57 -2.51 1.64
C ARG A 26 -17.35 -1.83 1.05
N SER A 27 -16.86 -2.28 -0.10
CA SER A 27 -15.60 -1.85 -0.69
C SER A 27 -15.78 -1.53 -2.18
N PRO A 28 -15.18 -0.44 -2.69
CA PRO A 28 -15.26 -0.12 -4.11
C PRO A 28 -14.46 -1.12 -4.94
N ARG A 29 -14.89 -1.36 -6.18
CA ARG A 29 -13.99 -1.98 -7.18
C ARG A 29 -12.81 -1.05 -7.45
N LEU A 30 -11.65 -1.58 -7.81
CA LEU A 30 -10.43 -0.78 -7.93
C LEU A 30 -10.55 0.30 -9.02
N THR A 31 -11.08 -0.04 -10.20
CA THR A 31 -11.25 0.93 -11.29
C THR A 31 -12.35 1.97 -11.03
N ALA A 32 -13.23 1.75 -10.04
CA ALA A 32 -14.24 2.74 -9.62
C ALA A 32 -13.73 3.70 -8.56
N LEU A 33 -12.50 3.55 -8.07
CA LEU A 33 -11.94 4.45 -7.08
C LEU A 33 -11.83 5.87 -7.67
N PRO A 34 -12.21 6.91 -6.91
CA PRO A 34 -11.97 8.29 -7.30
C PRO A 34 -10.47 8.51 -7.59
N GLY A 35 -10.16 8.95 -8.81
CA GLY A 35 -8.77 9.20 -9.22
C GLY A 35 -7.95 7.95 -9.50
N TYR A 36 -8.57 6.82 -9.85
CA TYR A 36 -7.88 5.56 -10.21
C TYR A 36 -6.64 5.76 -11.10
N GLU A 37 -6.76 6.49 -12.21
CA GLU A 37 -5.64 6.74 -13.14
C GLU A 37 -4.47 7.47 -12.44
N ALA A 38 -4.76 8.43 -11.57
CA ALA A 38 -3.73 9.15 -10.81
C ALA A 38 -3.09 8.26 -9.73
N LEU A 39 -3.87 7.38 -9.09
CA LEU A 39 -3.34 6.38 -8.15
C LEU A 39 -2.42 5.39 -8.86
N LEU A 40 -2.83 4.90 -10.03
CA LEU A 40 -2.06 3.96 -10.82
C LEU A 40 -0.76 4.59 -11.31
N SER A 41 -0.80 5.81 -11.88
CA SER A 41 0.40 6.54 -12.29
C SER A 41 1.35 6.77 -11.11
N ARG A 42 0.82 7.14 -9.93
CA ARG A 42 1.62 7.28 -8.71
C ARG A 42 2.26 5.96 -8.27
N ALA A 43 1.54 4.84 -8.37
CA ALA A 43 2.09 3.53 -8.03
C ALA A 43 3.18 3.10 -9.01
N LEU A 44 2.99 3.33 -10.31
CA LEU A 44 3.99 3.05 -11.35
C LEU A 44 5.32 3.79 -11.11
N GLN A 45 5.24 4.98 -10.51
CA GLN A 45 6.41 5.80 -10.17
C GLN A 45 7.08 5.41 -8.84
N ALA A 46 6.44 4.59 -8.01
CA ALA A 46 6.91 4.31 -6.65
C ALA A 46 8.01 3.23 -6.59
N ASN A 47 7.90 2.18 -7.41
CA ASN A 47 8.86 1.08 -7.42
C ASN A 47 9.00 0.48 -8.83
N PRO A 48 10.13 0.70 -9.53
CA PRO A 48 10.34 0.20 -10.89
C PRO A 48 10.15 -1.30 -11.10
N GLU A 49 10.68 -2.13 -10.20
CA GLU A 49 10.63 -3.59 -10.34
C GLU A 49 9.19 -4.11 -10.25
N LEU A 50 8.41 -3.58 -9.29
CA LEU A 50 6.99 -3.93 -9.17
C LEU A 50 6.16 -3.40 -10.33
N SER A 51 6.51 -2.23 -10.86
CA SER A 51 5.85 -1.65 -12.03
C SER A 51 6.07 -2.49 -13.29
N GLU A 52 7.29 -2.98 -13.52
CA GLU A 52 7.59 -3.87 -14.64
C GLU A 52 6.82 -5.19 -14.53
N ALA A 53 6.77 -5.78 -13.34
CA ALA A 53 5.97 -6.98 -13.10
C ALA A 53 4.47 -6.75 -13.37
N PHE A 54 3.92 -5.63 -12.91
CA PHE A 54 2.52 -5.27 -13.15
C PHE A 54 2.24 -5.04 -14.64
N ILE A 55 3.13 -4.36 -15.37
CA ILE A 55 3.00 -4.15 -16.81
C ILE A 55 2.99 -5.50 -17.55
N GLY A 56 3.88 -6.43 -17.20
CA GLY A 56 3.89 -7.77 -17.79
C GLY A 56 2.57 -8.53 -17.57
N VAL A 57 2.00 -8.46 -16.37
CA VAL A 57 0.67 -9.05 -16.09
C VAL A 57 -0.44 -8.33 -16.85
N ALA A 58 -0.37 -7.00 -16.99
CA ALA A 58 -1.33 -6.23 -17.77
C ALA A 58 -1.32 -6.64 -19.26
N GLU A 59 -0.15 -6.89 -19.83
CA GLU A 59 -0.02 -7.39 -21.21
C GLU A 59 -0.60 -8.81 -21.37
N LEU A 60 -0.32 -9.72 -20.43
CA LEU A 60 -0.93 -11.06 -20.42
C LEU A 60 -2.46 -10.98 -20.31
N ALA A 61 -2.97 -10.13 -19.42
CA ALA A 61 -4.40 -9.91 -19.26
C ALA A 61 -5.05 -9.26 -20.49
N ALA A 62 -4.31 -8.46 -21.25
CA ALA A 62 -4.81 -7.88 -22.49
C ALA A 62 -4.89 -8.92 -23.62
N GLY A 63 -3.94 -9.86 -23.68
CA GLY A 63 -3.91 -10.95 -24.66
C GLY A 63 -4.86 -12.12 -24.36
N ALA A 64 -5.39 -12.22 -23.15
CA ALA A 64 -6.34 -13.28 -22.78
C ALA A 64 -7.75 -12.98 -23.34
N ASP A 65 -8.32 -13.93 -24.10
CA ASP A 65 -9.69 -13.84 -24.62
C ASP A 65 -10.69 -13.71 -23.46
N GLU A 66 -10.61 -14.64 -22.49
CA GLU A 66 -11.34 -14.60 -21.24
C GLU A 66 -10.34 -14.52 -20.08
N LEU A 67 -10.59 -13.58 -19.14
CA LEU A 67 -9.74 -13.42 -17.97
C LEU A 67 -10.46 -13.99 -16.74
N SER A 68 -9.92 -15.08 -16.20
CA SER A 68 -10.44 -15.75 -15.00
C SER A 68 -9.31 -16.05 -14.00
N ALA A 69 -9.67 -16.46 -12.78
CA ALA A 69 -8.68 -16.87 -11.79
C ALA A 69 -7.86 -18.09 -12.22
N GLU A 70 -8.48 -19.02 -12.97
CA GLU A 70 -7.83 -20.21 -13.52
C GLU A 70 -6.78 -19.82 -14.57
N VAL A 71 -7.09 -18.87 -15.45
CA VAL A 71 -6.12 -18.35 -16.44
C VAL A 71 -4.94 -17.68 -15.74
N VAL A 72 -5.20 -16.87 -14.71
CA VAL A 72 -4.13 -16.22 -13.93
C VAL A 72 -3.25 -17.24 -13.21
N ALA A 73 -3.82 -18.37 -12.76
CA ALA A 73 -3.08 -19.43 -12.07
C ALA A 73 -2.09 -20.19 -12.97
N GLU A 74 -2.22 -20.08 -14.29
CA GLU A 74 -1.29 -20.66 -15.26
C GLU A 74 -0.06 -19.76 -15.55
N TRP A 75 -0.09 -18.50 -15.10
CA TRP A 75 1.01 -17.56 -15.29
C TRP A 75 2.13 -17.77 -14.28
N PRO A 76 3.35 -17.25 -14.53
CA PRO A 76 4.46 -17.35 -13.57
C PRO A 76 4.08 -16.77 -12.20
N ALA A 77 4.21 -17.57 -11.14
CA ALA A 77 3.71 -17.23 -9.81
C ALA A 77 4.37 -15.97 -9.26
N GLU A 78 5.69 -15.84 -9.40
CA GLU A 78 6.46 -14.70 -8.91
C GLU A 78 6.02 -13.38 -9.58
N LEU A 79 5.67 -13.45 -10.87
CA LEU A 79 5.17 -12.32 -11.64
C LEU A 79 3.77 -11.90 -11.14
N VAL A 80 2.88 -12.88 -10.94
CA VAL A 80 1.52 -12.66 -10.44
C VAL A 80 1.53 -12.09 -9.02
N GLU A 81 2.35 -12.64 -8.13
CA GLU A 81 2.49 -12.17 -6.75
C GLU A 81 2.99 -10.72 -6.69
N ALA A 82 4.01 -10.38 -7.48
CA ALA A 82 4.53 -9.02 -7.55
C ALA A 82 3.47 -8.03 -8.08
N ALA A 83 2.74 -8.39 -9.14
CA ALA A 83 1.66 -7.56 -9.69
C ALA A 83 0.47 -7.43 -8.72
N PHE A 84 0.11 -8.51 -8.02
CA PHE A 84 -0.93 -8.47 -6.99
C PHE A 84 -0.54 -7.56 -5.83
N TYR A 85 0.72 -7.64 -5.39
CA TYR A 85 1.25 -6.77 -4.34
C TYR A 85 1.25 -5.30 -4.78
N PHE A 86 1.64 -5.03 -6.03
CA PHE A 86 1.55 -3.69 -6.64
C PHE A 86 0.12 -3.14 -6.59
N LEU A 87 -0.87 -3.90 -7.06
CA LEU A 87 -2.27 -3.46 -7.04
C LEU A 87 -2.85 -3.35 -5.64
N SER A 88 -2.45 -4.24 -4.72
CA SER A 88 -2.83 -4.15 -3.30
C SER A 88 -2.36 -2.83 -2.68
N CYS A 89 -1.09 -2.46 -2.91
CA CYS A 89 -0.55 -1.18 -2.48
C CYS A 89 -1.34 -0.01 -3.09
N THR A 90 -1.60 -0.08 -4.40
CA THR A 90 -2.35 0.95 -5.14
C THR A 90 -3.76 1.12 -4.59
N TYR A 91 -4.48 0.02 -4.33
CA TYR A 91 -5.83 0.01 -3.80
C TYR A 91 -5.90 0.67 -2.42
N TYR A 92 -5.02 0.25 -1.50
CA TYR A 92 -5.03 0.76 -0.13
C TYR A 92 -4.39 2.15 0.02
N MET A 93 -3.83 2.74 -1.04
CA MET A 93 -3.54 4.18 -1.05
C MET A 93 -4.82 5.03 -1.08
N ALA A 94 -5.92 4.51 -1.63
CA ALA A 94 -7.17 5.25 -1.73
C ALA A 94 -7.86 5.40 -0.35
N PRO A 95 -8.30 6.60 0.04
CA PRO A 95 -9.07 6.81 1.28
C PRO A 95 -10.34 5.96 1.37
N GLU A 96 -11.03 5.71 0.25
CA GLU A 96 -12.25 4.91 0.18
C GLU A 96 -11.99 3.45 0.57
N ALA A 97 -10.94 2.85 0.00
CA ALA A 97 -10.52 1.49 0.32
C ALA A 97 -10.10 1.36 1.79
N ARG A 98 -9.35 2.32 2.33
CA ARG A 98 -8.95 2.34 3.75
C ARG A 98 -10.15 2.46 4.69
N ARG A 99 -11.10 3.34 4.37
CA ARG A 99 -12.35 3.49 5.13
C ARG A 99 -13.17 2.21 5.14
N ALA A 100 -13.23 1.49 4.02
CA ALA A 100 -13.96 0.22 3.91
C ALA A 100 -13.46 -0.85 4.90
N VAL A 101 -12.15 -0.87 5.17
CA VAL A 101 -11.51 -1.77 6.15
C VAL A 101 -11.42 -1.18 7.57
N GLY A 102 -11.98 0.02 7.80
CA GLY A 102 -11.94 0.68 9.10
C GLY A 102 -10.58 1.25 9.48
N TYR A 103 -9.66 1.41 8.51
CA TYR A 103 -8.35 2.01 8.77
C TYR A 103 -8.43 3.54 8.60
N PRO A 104 -8.25 4.32 9.68
CA PRO A 104 -8.37 5.78 9.62
C PRO A 104 -7.13 6.46 8.99
N GLY A 105 -6.11 5.68 8.64
CA GLY A 105 -4.80 6.21 8.24
C GLY A 105 -3.95 6.58 9.45
N GLN A 106 -2.79 7.20 9.18
CA GLN A 106 -1.94 7.76 10.21
C GLN A 106 -2.55 9.08 10.70
N ILE A 107 -3.29 9.02 11.80
CA ILE A 107 -3.81 10.20 12.50
C ILE A 107 -2.84 10.52 13.63
N ARG A 108 -2.45 11.80 13.74
CA ARG A 108 -1.75 12.31 14.92
C ARG A 108 -2.72 12.24 16.09
N THR A 109 -2.62 11.19 16.90
CA THR A 109 -3.33 11.10 18.17
C THR A 109 -2.49 11.86 19.19
N PRO A 110 -2.99 12.96 19.78
CA PRO A 110 -2.30 13.60 20.89
C PRO A 110 -2.04 12.56 21.97
N SER A 111 -0.84 12.54 22.55
CA SER A 111 -0.63 11.78 23.79
C SER A 111 -1.70 12.20 24.79
N ALA A 112 -2.36 11.24 25.43
CA ALA A 112 -3.28 11.55 26.52
C ALA A 112 -2.56 12.51 27.48
N GLN A 113 -3.21 13.62 27.85
CA GLN A 113 -2.67 14.44 28.93
C GLN A 113 -2.55 13.52 30.14
N ALA A 114 -1.32 13.39 30.65
CA ALA A 114 -1.08 12.62 31.85
C ALA A 114 -2.05 13.13 32.92
N THR A 115 -2.79 12.22 33.52
CA THR A 115 -3.57 12.55 34.71
C THR A 115 -2.62 13.09 35.79
N PRO A 116 -3.07 13.95 36.73
CA PRO A 116 -2.22 14.42 37.82
C PRO A 116 -1.48 13.27 38.53
N ASP A 117 -2.13 12.12 38.71
CA ASP A 117 -1.53 10.91 39.30
C ASP A 117 -0.41 10.30 38.44
N GLN A 118 -0.46 10.47 37.11
CA GLN A 118 0.63 10.08 36.19
C GLN A 118 1.73 11.15 36.07
N MET A 119 1.48 12.39 36.52
CA MET A 119 2.44 13.50 36.50
C MET A 119 3.21 13.65 37.82
N LEU A 120 2.73 13.06 38.92
CA LEU A 120 3.18 13.38 40.28
C LEU A 120 4.08 12.33 40.93
N ASP A 121 4.39 11.22 40.26
CA ASP A 121 5.16 10.16 40.88
C ASP A 121 6.60 10.08 40.33
N ASP A 122 7.51 10.78 41.00
CA ASP A 122 8.95 10.71 40.75
C ASP A 122 9.50 9.27 40.97
N ASP A 123 8.77 8.40 41.71
CA ASP A 123 9.15 6.99 41.91
C ASP A 123 8.98 6.16 40.64
N LEU A 124 8.12 6.57 39.68
CA LEU A 124 7.99 5.86 38.39
C LEU A 124 9.27 5.94 37.57
N LEU A 125 10.02 7.04 37.67
CA LEU A 125 11.28 7.24 36.96
C LEU A 125 12.49 6.88 37.81
N ALA A 126 12.34 6.68 39.13
CA ALA A 126 13.45 6.36 40.03
C ALA A 126 14.32 5.16 39.56
N PRO A 127 13.75 4.04 39.05
CA PRO A 127 14.55 2.94 38.51
C PRO A 127 15.36 3.35 37.27
N VAL A 128 14.79 4.19 36.40
CA VAL A 128 15.44 4.65 35.17
C VAL A 128 16.54 5.66 35.47
N LEU A 129 16.30 6.57 36.40
CA LEU A 129 17.29 7.53 36.88
C LEU A 129 18.46 6.83 37.58
N ALA A 130 18.18 5.76 38.34
CA ALA A 130 19.20 4.94 39.00
C ALA A 130 20.11 4.17 38.02
N LEU A 131 19.66 3.90 36.79
CA LEU A 131 20.48 3.26 35.75
C LEU A 131 21.60 4.18 35.23
N GLY A 132 21.48 5.50 35.39
CA GLY A 132 22.42 6.47 34.86
C GLY A 132 22.34 6.64 33.33
N PRO A 133 23.12 7.58 32.77
CA PRO A 133 23.04 7.93 31.36
C PRO A 133 23.41 6.75 30.45
N THR A 134 22.45 6.32 29.62
CA THR A 134 22.59 5.25 28.63
C THR A 134 22.52 5.80 27.20
N TYR A 135 23.10 6.97 26.94
CA TYR A 135 23.13 7.54 25.59
C TYR A 135 24.49 7.34 24.93
N ILE A 136 24.47 7.13 23.60
CA ILE A 136 25.65 7.16 22.75
C ILE A 136 25.92 8.64 22.42
N PRO A 137 27.14 9.16 22.59
CA PRO A 137 27.47 10.53 22.24
C PRO A 137 27.11 10.82 20.79
N THR A 138 26.46 11.96 20.55
CA THR A 138 26.25 12.44 19.19
C THR A 138 27.61 12.60 18.50
N PRO A 139 27.82 12.04 17.30
CA PRO A 139 29.08 12.21 16.58
C PRO A 139 29.39 13.70 16.45
N ALA A 140 30.57 14.10 16.89
CA ALA A 140 31.05 15.45 16.64
C ALA A 140 31.30 15.59 15.13
N THR A 141 30.78 16.65 14.54
CA THR A 141 31.15 17.05 13.19
C THR A 141 32.56 17.64 13.25
N ASP A 142 33.54 16.98 12.64
CA ASP A 142 34.79 17.62 12.22
C ASP A 142 34.54 18.53 11.00
#